data_AF-A0A6N6MIB2-F1
#
_entry.id   AF-A0A6N6MIB2-F1
#
_cell.length_a   1.000
_cell.length_b   1.000
_cell.length_c   1.000
_cell.angle_alpha   90.00
_cell.angle_beta   90.00
_cell.angle_gamma   90.00
#
_symmetry.space_group_name_H-M   'P 1'
#
loop_
_entity.id
_entity.type
_entity.pdbx_description
1 polymer ?
#
loop_
_entity_poly.entity_id
_entity_poly.type
_entity_poly.pdbx_seq_one_letter_code
_entity_poly.pdbx_strand_id
1 'polypeptide(L)'
;MAAYVLEGPRWGTGAAGTSGGTVTWSIDSSVPAAFVSDIQAAFADWSAHANISFQQVASTAGAGIRFSDSYIDGLDRTLGVTNYTYSGRTFTSANVTFDSGEGWHASGSHVVSTDGVNLFLVALHEIGHALGLDHYNGGPAVMNPVMSPSVTDLTGSDIGGIQALYGAPSNPSTVASGTPTTPTTSQGTSSTPSGLNAVYRFFDTNTGDHFYTTSAAEKQQILQTLPSYHYEGAAWATPDKGAGTEDVFRFYDTATGDHFFTNSAAERDQILKTLPSYHYEGVAFEAYANPSAAGAGADTLERFYNTTTHVHHYAANAQEAYAINHGAAGAGWVDEGVAFTVHTPTDGMLNA
;
A
#
# COMPACT_ATOMS: atom_id res chain seq x y z
N MET A 1 -22.17 5.17 -0.34
CA MET A 1 -21.35 4.06 0.17
C MET A 1 -19.92 4.40 -0.17
N ALA A 2 -19.04 4.51 0.82
CA ALA A 2 -17.62 4.74 0.57
C ALA A 2 -17.07 3.56 -0.23
N ALA A 3 -16.34 3.84 -1.31
CA ALA A 3 -15.70 2.81 -2.11
C ALA A 3 -14.52 2.24 -1.32
N TYR A 4 -14.29 0.94 -1.47
CA TYR A 4 -13.22 0.26 -0.77
C TYR A 4 -11.85 0.53 -1.40
N VAL A 5 -10.82 0.49 -0.56
CA VAL A 5 -9.43 0.83 -0.84
C VAL A 5 -8.65 -0.47 -1.09
N LEU A 6 -7.82 -0.53 -2.13
CA LEU A 6 -7.10 -1.76 -2.54
C LEU A 6 -5.59 -1.55 -2.34
N GLU A 7 -4.87 -2.48 -1.73
CA GLU A 7 -3.40 -2.43 -1.55
C GLU A 7 -2.61 -2.45 -2.87
N GLY A 8 -3.25 -2.78 -3.99
CA GLY A 8 -2.65 -2.69 -5.33
C GLY A 8 -2.33 -4.03 -6.00
N PRO A 9 -1.64 -4.99 -5.37
CA PRO A 9 -1.43 -6.32 -5.95
C PRO A 9 -2.66 -7.22 -5.77
N ARG A 10 -2.84 -8.15 -6.69
CA ARG A 10 -3.90 -9.17 -6.65
C ARG A 10 -3.37 -10.52 -7.08
N TRP A 11 -4.09 -11.58 -6.72
CA TRP A 11 -3.81 -12.90 -7.27
C TRP A 11 -4.41 -13.07 -8.67
N GLY A 12 -3.76 -13.91 -9.48
CA GLY A 12 -4.16 -14.19 -10.85
C GLY A 12 -3.61 -13.18 -11.87
N THR A 13 -3.78 -13.49 -13.16
CA THR A 13 -3.19 -12.75 -14.28
C THR A 13 -4.17 -11.81 -15.00
N GLY A 14 -5.42 -11.75 -14.53
CA GLY A 14 -6.49 -10.96 -15.12
C GLY A 14 -6.56 -9.52 -14.57
N ALA A 15 -7.33 -8.67 -15.26
CA ALA A 15 -7.62 -7.31 -14.80
C ALA A 15 -8.48 -7.32 -13.52
N ALA A 16 -8.43 -6.26 -12.73
CA ALA A 16 -9.35 -6.04 -11.60
C ALA A 16 -10.83 -6.32 -11.99
N GLY A 17 -11.59 -6.91 -11.08
CA GLY A 17 -12.96 -7.40 -11.31
C GLY A 17 -13.06 -8.75 -12.00
N THR A 18 -11.93 -9.41 -12.31
CA THR A 18 -11.89 -10.77 -12.89
C THR A 18 -11.31 -11.79 -11.92
N SER A 19 -11.51 -13.08 -12.20
CA SER A 19 -11.15 -14.17 -11.27
C SER A 19 -9.68 -14.13 -10.81
N GLY A 20 -9.46 -14.38 -9.52
CA GLY A 20 -8.13 -14.57 -8.93
C GLY A 20 -7.55 -15.96 -9.15
N GLY A 21 -8.35 -16.89 -9.69
CA GLY A 21 -7.99 -18.30 -9.80
C GLY A 21 -7.92 -18.98 -8.44
N THR A 22 -7.10 -20.03 -8.36
CA THR A 22 -6.86 -20.77 -7.11
C THR A 22 -5.53 -20.36 -6.50
N VAL A 23 -5.57 -19.83 -5.27
CA VAL A 23 -4.39 -19.49 -4.48
C VAL A 23 -4.12 -20.62 -3.48
N THR A 24 -2.88 -21.09 -3.42
CA THR A 24 -2.47 -22.08 -2.43
C THR A 24 -2.09 -21.38 -1.12
N TRP A 25 -2.43 -22.01 0.00
CA TRP A 25 -2.05 -21.51 1.31
C TRP A 25 -1.57 -22.62 2.24
N SER A 26 -0.76 -22.27 3.22
CA SER A 26 -0.14 -23.23 4.15
C SER A 26 0.00 -22.64 5.54
N ILE A 27 0.09 -23.52 6.53
CA ILE A 27 0.30 -23.15 7.93
C ILE A 27 1.70 -23.62 8.35
N ASP A 28 2.50 -22.71 8.88
CA ASP A 28 3.78 -23.04 9.48
C ASP A 28 3.61 -23.78 10.81
N SER A 29 4.60 -24.59 11.18
CA SER A 29 4.58 -25.35 12.44
C SER A 29 4.53 -24.50 13.72
N SER A 30 4.82 -23.20 13.63
CA SER A 30 4.65 -22.24 14.72
C SER A 30 3.19 -22.03 15.10
N VAL A 31 2.25 -22.12 14.15
CA VAL A 31 0.84 -21.82 14.39
C VAL A 31 0.16 -22.95 15.18
N PRO A 32 -0.52 -22.67 16.31
CA PRO A 32 -1.23 -23.68 17.06
C PRO A 32 -2.36 -24.33 16.26
N ALA A 33 -2.53 -25.65 16.40
CA ALA A 33 -3.57 -26.40 15.68
C ALA A 33 -5.01 -25.92 15.94
N ALA A 34 -5.25 -25.24 17.07
CA ALA A 34 -6.54 -24.65 17.40
C ALA A 34 -6.94 -23.48 16.47
N PHE A 35 -5.97 -22.81 15.83
CA PHE A 35 -6.22 -21.64 14.97
C PHE A 35 -6.76 -22.06 13.60
N VAL A 36 -6.53 -23.31 13.21
CA VAL A 36 -6.77 -23.82 11.85
C VAL A 36 -8.23 -23.65 11.42
N SER A 37 -9.20 -23.89 12.32
CA SER A 37 -10.62 -23.74 11.99
C SER A 37 -11.01 -22.30 11.71
N ASP A 38 -10.48 -21.34 12.47
CA ASP A 38 -10.75 -19.92 12.28
C ASP A 38 -10.12 -19.41 10.97
N ILE A 39 -8.90 -19.83 10.64
CA ILE A 39 -8.24 -19.50 9.36
C ILE A 39 -9.00 -20.09 8.17
N GLN A 40 -9.43 -21.35 8.27
CA GLN A 40 -10.22 -22.01 7.22
C GLN A 40 -11.57 -21.32 6.99
N ALA A 41 -12.24 -20.90 8.07
CA ALA A 41 -13.49 -20.16 7.98
C ALA A 41 -13.28 -18.78 7.30
N ALA A 42 -12.23 -18.05 7.67
CA ALA A 42 -11.93 -16.75 7.06
C ALA A 42 -11.66 -16.84 5.55
N PHE A 43 -10.93 -17.86 5.07
CA PHE A 43 -10.81 -18.12 3.63
C PHE A 43 -12.13 -18.50 2.96
N ALA A 44 -12.96 -19.29 3.65
CA ALA A 44 -14.27 -19.68 3.12
C ALA A 44 -15.15 -18.43 2.88
N ASP A 45 -15.18 -17.49 3.82
CA ASP A 45 -15.97 -16.26 3.68
C ASP A 45 -15.46 -15.36 2.54
N TRP A 46 -14.16 -15.14 2.43
CA TRP A 46 -13.62 -14.39 1.29
C TRP A 46 -13.98 -15.05 -0.06
N SER A 47 -13.88 -16.38 -0.16
CA SER A 47 -14.24 -17.11 -1.38
C SER A 47 -15.75 -17.14 -1.66
N ALA A 48 -16.58 -16.99 -0.64
CA ALA A 48 -18.03 -16.89 -0.78
C ALA A 48 -18.46 -15.54 -1.36
N HIS A 49 -17.61 -14.52 -1.27
CA HIS A 49 -17.90 -13.14 -1.70
C HIS A 49 -17.07 -12.64 -2.90
N ALA A 50 -16.09 -13.40 -3.35
CA ALA A 50 -15.23 -13.06 -4.48
C ALA A 50 -14.98 -14.24 -5.43
N ASN A 51 -14.70 -13.97 -6.71
CA ASN A 51 -14.29 -15.00 -7.67
C ASN A 51 -12.80 -15.36 -7.50
N ILE A 52 -12.48 -15.99 -6.36
CA ILE A 52 -11.17 -16.52 -6.03
C ILE A 52 -11.37 -17.76 -5.17
N SER A 53 -10.48 -18.74 -5.28
CA SER A 53 -10.55 -20.00 -4.54
C SER A 53 -9.25 -20.26 -3.78
N PHE A 54 -9.36 -20.98 -2.66
CA PHE A 54 -8.22 -21.25 -1.79
C PHE A 54 -8.01 -22.75 -1.61
N GLN A 55 -6.77 -23.20 -1.73
CA GLN A 55 -6.39 -24.59 -1.53
C GLN A 55 -5.30 -24.71 -0.47
N GLN A 56 -5.62 -25.37 0.65
CA GLN A 56 -4.61 -25.66 1.66
C GLN A 56 -3.63 -26.72 1.13
N VAL A 57 -2.33 -26.47 1.33
CA VAL A 57 -1.24 -27.40 0.99
C VAL A 57 -0.38 -27.67 2.24
N ALA A 58 0.20 -28.87 2.29
CA ALA A 58 0.98 -29.31 3.45
C ALA A 58 2.37 -28.66 3.55
N SER A 59 2.94 -28.22 2.43
CA SER A 59 4.26 -27.61 2.38
C SER A 59 4.15 -26.10 2.35
N THR A 60 4.93 -25.42 3.19
CA THR A 60 5.07 -23.95 3.16
C THR A 60 5.92 -23.47 1.98
N ALA A 61 6.82 -24.32 1.46
CA ALA A 61 7.62 -24.01 0.28
C ALA A 61 6.70 -23.91 -0.95
N GLY A 62 6.64 -22.71 -1.54
CA GLY A 62 5.87 -22.44 -2.75
C GLY A 62 4.37 -22.18 -2.56
N ALA A 63 3.87 -22.17 -1.31
CA ALA A 63 2.52 -21.69 -1.04
C ALA A 63 2.43 -20.18 -1.29
N GLY A 64 1.32 -19.74 -1.90
CA GLY A 64 1.05 -18.33 -2.18
C GLY A 64 0.86 -17.52 -0.90
N ILE A 65 0.03 -18.01 0.03
CA ILE A 65 -0.20 -17.38 1.34
C ILE A 65 0.29 -18.31 2.45
N ARG A 66 1.04 -17.78 3.41
CA ARG A 66 1.57 -18.54 4.55
C ARG A 66 1.08 -17.94 5.84
N PHE A 67 0.83 -18.78 6.84
CA PHE A 67 0.51 -18.36 8.20
C PHE A 67 1.64 -18.76 9.13
N SER A 68 2.08 -17.82 9.95
CA SER A 68 3.03 -18.02 11.03
C SER A 68 2.51 -17.42 12.33
N ASP A 69 3.08 -17.85 13.46
CA ASP A 69 2.85 -17.28 14.78
C ASP A 69 4.21 -16.86 15.35
N SER A 70 4.35 -15.59 15.70
CA SER A 70 5.58 -15.07 16.30
C SER A 70 5.30 -13.86 17.16
N TYR A 71 6.19 -13.54 18.09
CA TYR A 71 6.05 -12.32 18.89
C TYR A 71 6.24 -11.10 17.99
N ILE A 72 5.22 -10.23 17.92
CA ILE A 72 5.27 -8.96 17.19
C ILE A 72 5.48 -7.84 18.19
N ASP A 73 4.49 -7.62 19.06
CA ASP A 73 4.58 -6.72 20.19
C ASP A 73 3.93 -7.33 21.45
N GLY A 74 3.79 -6.52 22.48
CA GLY A 74 3.15 -6.96 23.71
C GLY A 74 1.70 -6.49 23.71
N LEU A 75 0.80 -7.33 24.23
CA LEU A 75 -0.65 -7.14 24.45
C LEU A 75 -1.29 -5.85 23.88
N ASP A 76 -2.28 -6.07 23.02
CA ASP A 76 -3.31 -5.11 22.61
C ASP A 76 -2.81 -3.95 21.75
N ARG A 77 -1.76 -4.20 20.95
CA ARG A 77 -1.29 -3.26 19.92
C ARG A 77 -1.46 -3.85 18.53
N THR A 78 -0.64 -4.83 18.16
CA THR A 78 -0.67 -5.44 16.83
C THR A 78 -1.10 -6.90 16.95
N LEU A 79 -2.37 -7.17 16.67
CA LEU A 79 -2.94 -8.52 16.78
C LEU A 79 -2.41 -9.49 15.71
N GLY A 80 -2.01 -8.93 14.57
CA GLY A 80 -1.45 -9.64 13.44
C GLY A 80 -0.85 -8.65 12.45
N VAL A 81 -0.04 -9.17 11.53
CA VAL A 81 0.52 -8.38 10.43
C VAL A 81 0.63 -9.24 9.18
N THR A 82 0.33 -8.63 8.04
CA THR A 82 0.53 -9.24 6.73
C THR A 82 1.69 -8.59 6.00
N ASN A 83 2.65 -9.41 5.60
CA ASN A 83 3.76 -9.00 4.75
C ASN A 83 3.66 -9.75 3.43
N TYR A 84 3.90 -9.08 2.30
CA TYR A 84 3.78 -9.72 1.00
C TYR A 84 4.83 -9.22 0.01
N THR A 85 4.95 -9.97 -1.08
CA THR A 85 5.76 -9.63 -2.24
C THR A 85 4.89 -9.72 -3.48
N TYR A 86 5.22 -8.92 -4.49
CA TYR A 86 4.49 -8.89 -5.74
C TYR A 86 5.42 -8.54 -6.90
N SER A 87 5.00 -8.87 -8.12
CA SER A 87 5.62 -8.43 -9.36
C SER A 87 4.59 -7.69 -10.20
N GLY A 88 4.84 -6.41 -10.48
CA GLY A 88 3.86 -5.53 -11.11
C GLY A 88 2.63 -5.38 -10.20
N ARG A 89 1.47 -5.86 -10.65
CA ARG A 89 0.22 -5.88 -9.85
C ARG A 89 -0.18 -7.29 -9.40
N THR A 90 0.73 -8.25 -9.47
CA THR A 90 0.44 -9.67 -9.17
C THR A 90 1.20 -10.10 -7.94
N PHE A 91 0.50 -10.61 -6.93
CA PHE A 91 1.16 -11.20 -5.76
C PHE A 91 2.07 -12.37 -6.17
N THR A 92 3.23 -12.44 -5.51
CA THR A 92 4.17 -13.56 -5.62
C THR A 92 4.23 -14.37 -4.32
N SER A 93 4.02 -13.74 -3.17
CA SER A 93 3.83 -14.41 -1.89
C SER A 93 3.20 -13.48 -0.86
N ALA A 94 2.46 -14.01 0.10
CA ALA A 94 2.07 -13.30 1.32
C ALA A 94 2.34 -14.17 2.56
N ASN A 95 2.62 -13.52 3.68
CA ASN A 95 2.78 -14.13 4.99
C ASN A 95 1.98 -13.34 6.02
N VAL A 96 0.96 -14.00 6.56
CA VAL A 96 0.18 -13.52 7.71
C VAL A 96 0.85 -14.04 8.98
N THR A 97 1.21 -13.14 9.87
CA THR A 97 1.79 -13.46 11.17
C THR A 97 0.82 -13.04 12.27
N PHE A 98 0.34 -13.98 13.08
CA PHE A 98 -0.36 -13.65 14.31
C PHE A 98 0.63 -13.31 15.41
N ASP A 99 0.26 -12.37 16.29
CA ASP A 99 1.10 -12.03 17.43
C ASP A 99 0.91 -13.04 18.58
N SER A 100 1.97 -13.79 18.88
CA SER A 100 1.96 -14.73 20.01
C SER A 100 1.90 -14.03 21.38
N GLY A 101 2.12 -12.71 21.44
CA GLY A 101 2.02 -11.86 22.63
C GLY A 101 0.60 -11.68 23.20
N GLU A 102 -0.44 -12.03 22.44
CA GLU A 102 -1.85 -11.73 22.76
C GLU A 102 -2.53 -12.68 23.77
N GLY A 103 -1.84 -13.77 24.14
CA GLY A 103 -2.39 -14.77 25.07
C GLY A 103 -3.60 -15.54 24.51
N TRP A 104 -3.53 -15.89 23.23
CA TRP A 104 -4.55 -16.67 22.52
C TRP A 104 -4.94 -17.96 23.26
N HIS A 105 -6.24 -18.18 23.45
CA HIS A 105 -6.78 -19.37 24.10
C HIS A 105 -8.13 -19.79 23.50
N ALA A 106 -8.46 -21.07 23.62
CA ALA A 106 -9.73 -21.59 23.13
C ALA A 106 -10.91 -21.08 23.98
N SER A 107 -11.94 -20.57 23.32
CA SER A 107 -13.19 -20.13 23.93
C SER A 107 -14.37 -20.54 23.04
N GLY A 108 -15.05 -21.62 23.44
CA GLY A 108 -16.12 -22.20 22.63
C GLY A 108 -15.60 -22.78 21.31
N SER A 109 -16.15 -22.31 20.19
CA SER A 109 -15.75 -22.70 18.83
C SER A 109 -14.61 -21.88 18.23
N HIS A 110 -14.16 -20.84 18.92
CA HIS A 110 -13.16 -19.89 18.42
C HIS A 110 -11.95 -19.80 19.34
N VAL A 111 -10.85 -19.29 18.79
CA VAL A 111 -9.72 -18.81 19.58
C VAL A 111 -9.89 -17.31 19.85
N VAL A 112 -9.62 -16.89 21.08
CA VAL A 112 -9.71 -15.47 21.50
C VAL A 112 -8.44 -15.02 22.20
N SER A 113 -8.10 -13.74 22.07
CA SER A 113 -7.00 -13.11 22.83
C SER A 113 -7.39 -12.95 24.30
N THR A 114 -6.44 -12.54 25.15
CA THR A 114 -6.70 -12.24 26.56
C THR A 114 -7.79 -11.18 26.74
N ASP A 115 -7.83 -10.20 25.85
CA ASP A 115 -8.80 -9.11 25.84
C ASP A 115 -10.11 -9.46 25.09
N GLY A 116 -10.24 -10.71 24.65
CA GLY A 116 -11.48 -11.25 24.09
C GLY A 116 -11.67 -10.96 22.60
N VAL A 117 -10.61 -10.57 21.88
CA VAL A 117 -10.68 -10.39 20.41
C VAL A 117 -10.71 -11.76 19.74
N ASN A 118 -11.65 -11.96 18.81
CA ASN A 118 -11.80 -13.22 18.09
C ASN A 118 -10.74 -13.36 16.98
N LEU A 119 -9.94 -14.42 17.04
CA LEU A 119 -8.91 -14.73 16.04
C LEU A 119 -9.49 -14.82 14.63
N PHE A 120 -10.71 -15.29 14.46
CA PHE A 120 -11.38 -15.33 13.16
C PHE A 120 -11.48 -13.94 12.51
N LEU A 121 -11.77 -12.89 13.28
CA LEU A 121 -11.84 -11.52 12.76
C LEU A 121 -10.46 -10.97 12.40
N VAL A 122 -9.45 -11.30 13.20
CA VAL A 122 -8.05 -10.97 12.88
C VAL A 122 -7.63 -11.68 11.59
N ALA A 123 -7.93 -12.98 11.46
CA ALA A 123 -7.63 -13.74 10.26
C ALA A 123 -8.37 -13.19 9.03
N LEU A 124 -9.63 -12.77 9.16
CA LEU A 124 -10.36 -12.11 8.07
C LEU A 124 -9.67 -10.82 7.61
N HIS A 125 -9.23 -9.98 8.56
CA HIS A 125 -8.52 -8.73 8.30
C HIS A 125 -7.18 -8.98 7.59
N GLU A 126 -6.33 -9.81 8.18
CA GLU A 126 -5.01 -10.11 7.61
C GLU A 126 -5.09 -10.81 6.25
N ILE A 127 -6.07 -11.71 6.07
CA ILE A 127 -6.31 -12.30 4.75
C ILE A 127 -6.75 -11.23 3.76
N GLY A 128 -7.52 -10.22 4.16
CA GLY A 128 -7.86 -9.10 3.29
C GLY A 128 -6.62 -8.42 2.71
N HIS A 129 -5.62 -8.10 3.54
CA HIS A 129 -4.30 -7.61 3.08
C HIS A 129 -3.63 -8.62 2.15
N ALA A 130 -3.61 -9.91 2.50
CA ALA A 130 -3.05 -10.96 1.65
C ALA A 130 -3.81 -11.16 0.34
N LEU A 131 -4.99 -10.58 0.19
CA LEU A 131 -5.80 -10.54 -1.03
C LEU A 131 -5.72 -9.20 -1.75
N GLY A 132 -5.03 -8.20 -1.21
CA GLY A 132 -4.81 -6.92 -1.86
C GLY A 132 -5.79 -5.84 -1.43
N LEU A 133 -6.44 -6.00 -0.28
CA LEU A 133 -7.28 -4.99 0.34
C LEU A 133 -6.47 -4.16 1.33
N ASP A 134 -6.66 -2.85 1.31
CA ASP A 134 -6.04 -1.95 2.30
C ASP A 134 -7.03 -1.67 3.44
N HIS A 135 -6.54 -0.98 4.45
CA HIS A 135 -7.34 -0.50 5.55
C HIS A 135 -8.53 0.36 5.09
N TYR A 136 -9.71 0.05 5.61
CA TYR A 136 -10.93 0.82 5.43
C TYR A 136 -11.19 1.73 6.63
N ASN A 137 -10.97 3.04 6.46
CA ASN A 137 -11.15 4.04 7.52
C ASN A 137 -12.55 4.69 7.55
N GLY A 138 -13.48 4.24 6.69
CA GLY A 138 -14.81 4.84 6.54
C GLY A 138 -15.85 4.46 7.61
N GLY A 139 -15.44 3.75 8.67
CA GLY A 139 -16.30 3.26 9.75
C GLY A 139 -15.98 1.82 10.15
N PRO A 140 -16.75 1.21 11.07
CA PRO A 140 -16.56 -0.17 11.49
C PRO A 140 -16.69 -1.13 10.30
N ALA A 141 -15.60 -1.82 9.97
CA ALA A 141 -15.53 -2.85 8.94
C ALA A 141 -14.43 -3.85 9.33
N VAL A 142 -14.38 -5.01 8.67
CA VAL A 142 -13.33 -6.00 8.92
C VAL A 142 -11.96 -5.40 8.62
N MET A 143 -11.80 -4.68 7.50
CA MET A 143 -10.51 -4.04 7.17
C MET A 143 -10.27 -2.71 7.89
N ASN A 144 -11.03 -2.34 8.92
CA ASN A 144 -10.65 -1.17 9.71
C ASN A 144 -9.40 -1.50 10.55
N PRO A 145 -8.39 -0.62 10.62
CA PRO A 145 -7.18 -0.87 11.41
C PRO A 145 -7.44 -0.97 12.91
N VAL A 146 -8.58 -0.44 13.37
CA VAL A 146 -9.04 -0.55 14.76
C VAL A 146 -10.23 -1.49 14.82
N MET A 147 -10.02 -2.64 15.46
CA MET A 147 -11.06 -3.63 15.69
C MET A 147 -12.27 -3.01 16.42
N SER A 148 -13.47 -3.32 15.93
CA SER A 148 -14.72 -2.87 16.54
C SER A 148 -15.55 -4.07 16.99
N PRO A 149 -16.04 -4.10 18.25
CA PRO A 149 -16.89 -5.18 18.74
C PRO A 149 -18.27 -5.24 18.04
N SER A 150 -18.62 -4.22 17.26
CA SER A 150 -19.83 -4.18 16.45
C SER A 150 -19.71 -4.92 15.11
N VAL A 151 -18.49 -5.30 14.72
CA VAL A 151 -18.19 -6.05 13.50
C VAL A 151 -17.97 -7.51 13.87
N THR A 152 -18.79 -8.40 13.30
CA THR A 152 -18.69 -9.85 13.55
C THR A 152 -18.50 -10.65 12.27
N ASP A 153 -18.55 -10.00 11.10
CA ASP A 153 -18.47 -10.61 9.77
C ASP A 153 -18.12 -9.53 8.73
N LEU A 154 -17.79 -9.94 7.50
CA LEU A 154 -17.54 -9.07 6.35
C LEU A 154 -18.71 -8.10 6.14
N THR A 155 -18.38 -6.81 6.06
CA THR A 155 -19.34 -5.74 5.83
C THR A 155 -19.53 -5.47 4.34
N GLY A 156 -20.54 -4.65 4.00
CA GLY A 156 -20.76 -4.24 2.62
C GLY A 156 -19.56 -3.52 1.98
N SER A 157 -18.76 -2.80 2.78
CA SER A 157 -17.49 -2.23 2.33
C SER A 157 -16.51 -3.34 1.95
N ASP A 158 -16.32 -4.33 2.83
CA ASP A 158 -15.37 -5.43 2.61
C ASP A 158 -15.70 -6.26 1.36
N ILE A 159 -16.99 -6.57 1.19
CA ILE A 159 -17.50 -7.27 0.00
C ILE A 159 -17.29 -6.43 -1.27
N GLY A 160 -17.57 -5.12 -1.21
CA GLY A 160 -17.37 -4.22 -2.34
C GLY A 160 -15.92 -4.18 -2.81
N GLY A 161 -14.97 -4.15 -1.86
CA GLY A 161 -13.55 -4.13 -2.17
C GLY A 161 -13.03 -5.41 -2.77
N ILE A 162 -13.33 -6.54 -2.16
CA ILE A 162 -12.85 -7.82 -2.69
C ILE A 162 -13.45 -8.10 -4.07
N GLN A 163 -14.67 -7.66 -4.35
CA GLN A 163 -15.28 -7.77 -5.67
C GLN A 163 -14.70 -6.78 -6.69
N ALA A 164 -14.23 -5.61 -6.26
CA ALA A 164 -13.49 -4.71 -7.14
C ALA A 164 -12.18 -5.36 -7.63
N LEU A 165 -11.54 -6.17 -6.78
CA LEU A 165 -10.37 -6.96 -7.18
C LEU A 165 -10.75 -8.18 -8.01
N TYR A 166 -11.63 -9.03 -7.51
CA TYR A 166 -11.78 -10.38 -8.05
C TYR A 166 -13.10 -10.61 -8.79
N GLY A 167 -14.04 -9.67 -8.73
CA GLY A 167 -15.40 -9.84 -9.23
C GLY A 167 -16.28 -10.64 -8.27
N ALA A 168 -17.59 -10.63 -8.51
CA ALA A 168 -18.56 -11.40 -7.74
C ALA A 168 -18.34 -12.92 -7.89
N PRO A 169 -18.71 -13.74 -6.89
CA PRO A 169 -18.50 -15.19 -6.92
C PRO A 169 -19.18 -15.80 -8.14
N SER A 170 -18.46 -16.61 -8.90
CA SER A 170 -19.04 -17.43 -9.95
C SER A 170 -19.51 -18.75 -9.33
N ASN A 171 -20.81 -19.03 -9.17
CA ASN A 171 -21.26 -20.40 -8.82
C ASN A 171 -22.74 -20.70 -9.14
N PRO A 172 -23.15 -21.98 -9.35
CA PRO A 172 -22.63 -23.16 -8.63
C PRO A 172 -22.24 -24.42 -9.46
N SER A 173 -21.27 -25.17 -8.93
CA SER A 173 -21.05 -26.63 -9.06
C SER A 173 -20.65 -27.22 -10.43
N THR A 174 -19.40 -27.72 -10.53
CA THR A 174 -19.09 -29.12 -10.88
C THR A 174 -17.69 -29.49 -10.42
N VAL A 175 -17.62 -30.50 -9.55
CA VAL A 175 -16.40 -31.25 -9.22
C VAL A 175 -15.85 -31.88 -10.49
N ALA A 176 -14.59 -31.59 -10.86
CA ALA A 176 -13.84 -32.38 -11.81
C ALA A 176 -12.38 -32.49 -11.38
N SER A 177 -12.10 -33.65 -10.78
CA SER A 177 -10.79 -34.18 -10.44
C SER A 177 -9.88 -34.25 -11.68
N GLY A 178 -8.65 -33.74 -11.59
CA GLY A 178 -7.65 -33.83 -12.66
C GLY A 178 -6.21 -33.68 -12.12
N THR A 179 -5.46 -34.76 -12.26
CA THR A 179 -4.12 -35.11 -11.75
C THR A 179 -2.96 -34.17 -12.19
N PRO A 180 -1.84 -34.08 -11.45
CA PRO A 180 -0.78 -33.10 -11.68
C PRO A 180 0.27 -33.54 -12.71
N THR A 181 0.81 -32.59 -13.47
CA THR A 181 2.07 -32.74 -14.22
C THR A 181 3.00 -31.54 -14.00
N THR A 182 4.24 -31.89 -13.68
CA THR A 182 5.42 -31.11 -13.28
C THR A 182 5.77 -29.90 -14.18
N PRO A 183 6.25 -28.77 -13.62
CA PRO A 183 6.78 -27.65 -14.37
C PRO A 183 8.28 -27.81 -14.71
N THR A 184 8.65 -27.40 -15.93
CA THR A 184 10.05 -27.23 -16.37
C THR A 184 10.52 -25.82 -16.02
N THR A 185 11.61 -25.72 -15.28
CA THR A 185 12.31 -24.51 -14.87
C THR A 185 12.87 -23.75 -16.06
N SER A 186 12.66 -22.43 -16.12
CA SER A 186 13.55 -21.52 -16.85
C SER A 186 13.72 -20.24 -16.04
N GLN A 187 14.91 -20.06 -15.48
CA GLN A 187 15.34 -18.84 -14.80
C GLN A 187 15.76 -17.82 -15.86
N GLY A 188 15.03 -16.70 -15.93
CA GLY A 188 15.47 -15.48 -16.59
C GLY A 188 16.01 -14.53 -15.54
N THR A 189 17.30 -14.19 -15.64
CA THR A 189 17.98 -13.17 -14.85
C THR A 189 17.52 -11.77 -15.29
N SER A 190 16.95 -10.98 -14.38
CA SER A 190 16.66 -9.56 -14.63
C SER A 190 17.70 -8.67 -13.96
N SER A 191 18.36 -7.87 -14.79
CA SER A 191 19.29 -6.79 -14.45
C SER A 191 18.55 -5.54 -13.96
N THR A 192 19.11 -4.87 -12.95
CA THR A 192 18.75 -3.53 -12.47
C THR A 192 18.73 -2.49 -13.61
N PRO A 193 17.68 -1.65 -13.77
CA PRO A 193 17.78 -0.48 -14.64
C PRO A 193 18.71 0.55 -13.98
N SER A 194 19.83 0.88 -14.62
CA SER A 194 20.66 2.02 -14.24
C SER A 194 19.97 3.30 -14.71
N GLY A 195 19.60 4.20 -13.79
CA GLY A 195 19.10 5.54 -14.13
C GLY A 195 17.89 6.04 -13.34
N LEU A 196 17.56 5.42 -12.22
CA LEU A 196 16.51 5.89 -11.30
C LEU A 196 17.13 6.33 -9.96
N ASN A 197 16.59 7.38 -9.37
CA ASN A 197 17.00 7.96 -8.09
C ASN A 197 15.81 7.94 -7.13
N ALA A 198 15.99 7.50 -5.89
CA ALA A 198 14.94 7.50 -4.88
C ALA A 198 14.60 8.94 -4.44
N VAL A 199 13.32 9.25 -4.27
CA VAL A 199 12.85 10.48 -3.63
C VAL A 199 12.41 10.16 -2.20
N TYR A 200 13.22 10.60 -1.25
CA TYR A 200 12.99 10.45 0.18
C TYR A 200 11.92 11.42 0.65
N ARG A 201 10.90 10.91 1.36
CA ARG A 201 9.80 11.68 1.92
C ARG A 201 9.93 11.81 3.44
N PHE A 202 9.68 13.01 3.93
CA PHE A 202 9.62 13.32 5.35
C PHE A 202 8.34 14.06 5.68
N PHE A 203 7.68 13.69 6.77
CA PHE A 203 6.55 14.42 7.32
C PHE A 203 7.02 15.39 8.41
N ASP A 204 6.80 16.69 8.25
CA ASP A 204 7.08 17.69 9.29
C ASP A 204 5.88 17.84 10.24
N THR A 205 6.03 17.35 11.46
CA THR A 205 4.99 17.41 12.49
C THR A 205 4.64 18.82 12.97
N ASN A 206 5.49 19.83 12.69
CA ASN A 206 5.20 21.20 13.06
C ASN A 206 4.24 21.89 12.10
N THR A 207 4.41 21.65 10.80
CA THR A 207 3.68 22.33 9.73
C THR A 207 2.60 21.44 9.11
N GLY A 208 2.73 20.12 9.23
CA GLY A 208 1.92 19.12 8.52
C GLY A 208 2.33 18.93 7.05
N ASP A 209 3.45 19.54 6.62
CA ASP A 209 3.97 19.48 5.26
C ASP A 209 4.85 18.23 5.04
N HIS A 210 5.03 17.85 3.77
CA HIS A 210 5.98 16.84 3.34
C HIS A 210 7.17 17.45 2.60
N PHE A 211 8.37 17.05 3.03
CA PHE A 211 9.61 17.39 2.34
C PHE A 211 10.10 16.24 1.48
N TYR A 212 10.57 16.55 0.27
CA TYR A 212 11.04 15.59 -0.71
C TYR A 212 12.46 15.89 -1.18
N THR A 213 13.32 14.88 -1.21
CA THR A 213 14.69 15.02 -1.73
C THR A 213 15.24 13.74 -2.35
N THR A 214 16.02 13.86 -3.43
CA THR A 214 16.87 12.78 -3.95
C THR A 214 18.26 12.75 -3.31
N SER A 215 18.62 13.80 -2.55
CA SER A 215 19.95 13.94 -1.97
C SER A 215 20.07 13.11 -0.69
N ALA A 216 20.85 12.04 -0.75
CA ALA A 216 21.19 11.24 0.43
C ALA A 216 21.87 12.08 1.53
N ALA A 217 22.63 13.12 1.16
CA ALA A 217 23.25 14.05 2.10
C ALA A 217 22.22 14.95 2.80
N GLU A 218 21.23 15.47 2.05
CA GLU A 218 20.13 16.27 2.60
C GLU A 218 19.26 15.42 3.53
N LYS A 219 18.92 14.17 3.13
CA LYS A 219 18.27 13.17 4.00
C LYS A 219 19.02 12.98 5.32
N GLN A 220 20.34 12.75 5.27
CA GLN A 220 21.15 12.56 6.48
C GLN A 220 21.18 13.82 7.36
N GLN A 221 21.27 15.00 6.75
CA GLN A 221 21.27 16.27 7.47
C GLN A 221 19.93 16.51 8.18
N ILE A 222 18.80 16.24 7.52
CA ILE A 222 17.46 16.37 8.12
C ILE A 222 17.32 15.44 9.32
N LEU A 223 17.65 14.15 9.15
CA LEU A 223 17.62 13.16 10.23
C LEU A 223 18.46 13.55 11.45
N GLN A 224 19.56 14.28 11.25
CA GLN A 224 20.46 14.68 12.33
C GLN A 224 20.08 16.00 13.00
N THR A 225 19.48 16.93 12.24
CA THR A 225 19.36 18.33 12.67
C THR A 225 17.93 18.83 12.83
N LEU A 226 16.94 18.13 12.26
CA LEU A 226 15.54 18.56 12.24
C LEU A 226 14.61 17.51 12.88
N PRO A 227 14.42 17.54 14.21
CA PRO A 227 13.70 16.49 14.94
C PRO A 227 12.18 16.44 14.69
N SER A 228 11.58 17.47 14.07
CA SER A 228 10.16 17.45 13.72
C SER A 228 9.87 16.70 12.41
N TYR A 229 10.91 16.40 11.62
CA TYR A 229 10.80 15.70 10.35
C TYR A 229 10.91 14.19 10.56
N HIS A 230 9.80 13.49 10.35
CA HIS A 230 9.72 12.04 10.42
C HIS A 230 9.96 11.44 9.04
N TYR A 231 10.98 10.59 8.91
CA TYR A 231 11.27 9.89 7.66
C TYR A 231 10.24 8.81 7.37
N GLU A 232 9.67 8.83 6.18
CA GLU A 232 8.61 7.90 5.75
C GLU A 232 9.05 6.93 4.65
N GLY A 233 10.32 6.97 4.23
CA GLY A 233 10.85 6.11 3.17
C GLY A 233 10.98 6.81 1.82
N ALA A 234 11.15 6.01 0.77
CA ALA A 234 11.15 6.50 -0.61
C ALA A 234 9.71 6.54 -1.14
N ALA A 235 9.18 7.74 -1.39
CA ALA A 235 7.81 7.90 -1.86
C ALA A 235 7.65 7.57 -3.34
N TRP A 236 8.66 7.89 -4.15
CA TRP A 236 8.76 7.52 -5.56
C TRP A 236 10.23 7.51 -6.02
N ALA A 237 10.45 7.20 -7.30
CA ALA A 237 11.75 7.30 -7.95
C ALA A 237 11.69 8.22 -9.18
N THR A 238 12.79 8.89 -9.48
CA THR A 238 12.91 9.87 -10.57
C THR A 238 14.02 9.50 -11.53
N PRO A 239 13.91 9.78 -12.84
CA PRO A 239 14.97 9.50 -13.80
C PRO A 239 16.21 10.39 -13.59
N ASP A 240 17.33 9.97 -14.17
CA ASP A 240 18.44 10.89 -14.46
C ASP A 240 18.03 11.87 -15.57
N LYS A 241 18.65 13.06 -15.58
CA LYS A 241 18.43 14.07 -16.63
C LYS A 241 18.73 13.50 -18.01
N GLY A 242 17.78 13.59 -18.94
CA GLY A 242 17.94 13.00 -20.25
C GLY A 242 16.85 13.38 -21.25
N ALA A 243 16.85 12.67 -22.38
CA ALA A 243 15.79 12.85 -23.37
C ALA A 243 14.45 12.35 -22.81
N GLY A 244 13.41 13.19 -22.88
CA GLY A 244 12.08 12.86 -22.36
C GLY A 244 11.91 13.11 -20.86
N THR A 245 12.83 13.84 -20.22
CA THR A 245 12.67 14.34 -18.85
C THR A 245 12.46 15.85 -18.82
N GLU A 246 11.87 16.32 -17.72
CA GLU A 246 11.61 17.72 -17.41
C GLU A 246 12.11 18.05 -16.00
N ASP A 247 12.64 19.26 -15.82
CA ASP A 247 13.09 19.75 -14.53
C ASP A 247 11.89 19.91 -13.57
N VAL A 248 11.99 19.40 -12.35
CA VAL A 248 11.09 19.75 -11.24
C VAL A 248 11.76 20.82 -10.38
N PHE A 249 11.17 22.00 -10.39
CA PHE A 249 11.60 23.19 -9.65
C PHE A 249 11.11 23.13 -8.21
N ARG A 250 11.98 23.46 -7.24
CA ARG A 250 11.65 23.55 -5.81
C ARG A 250 11.71 24.99 -5.33
N PHE A 251 10.73 25.36 -4.52
CA PHE A 251 10.64 26.64 -3.85
C PHE A 251 10.41 26.43 -2.36
N TYR A 252 11.01 27.29 -1.54
CA TYR A 252 10.71 27.39 -0.12
C TYR A 252 9.88 28.65 0.14
N ASP A 253 8.67 28.51 0.67
CA ASP A 253 7.84 29.64 1.06
C ASP A 253 8.17 30.09 2.49
N THR A 254 8.84 31.24 2.62
CA THR A 254 9.21 31.80 3.94
C THR A 254 8.02 32.26 4.78
N ALA A 255 6.84 32.40 4.19
CA ALA A 255 5.64 32.79 4.93
C ALA A 255 5.00 31.62 5.68
N THR A 256 4.98 30.43 5.07
CA THR A 256 4.31 29.23 5.59
C THR A 256 5.29 28.17 6.10
N GLY A 257 6.53 28.17 5.59
CA GLY A 257 7.50 27.10 5.82
C GLY A 257 7.36 25.90 4.86
N ASP A 258 6.43 25.96 3.91
CA ASP A 258 6.11 24.91 2.93
C ASP A 258 7.14 24.82 1.79
N HIS A 259 7.32 23.62 1.23
CA HIS A 259 8.04 23.43 -0.03
C HIS A 259 7.09 23.18 -1.20
N PHE A 260 7.21 24.02 -2.21
CA PHE A 260 6.44 23.91 -3.44
C PHE A 260 7.27 23.34 -4.59
N PHE A 261 6.69 22.39 -5.33
CA PHE A 261 7.28 21.70 -6.47
C PHE A 261 6.45 21.87 -7.76
N THR A 262 7.11 22.13 -8.88
CA THR A 262 6.47 22.19 -10.19
C THR A 262 7.42 21.82 -11.32
N ASN A 263 6.97 21.08 -12.33
CA ASN A 263 7.70 20.93 -13.60
C ASN A 263 7.32 22.00 -14.64
N SER A 264 6.36 22.89 -14.32
CA SER A 264 5.94 23.95 -15.23
C SER A 264 6.88 25.15 -15.14
N ALA A 265 7.70 25.35 -16.17
CA ALA A 265 8.56 26.53 -16.27
C ALA A 265 7.76 27.85 -16.26
N ALA A 266 6.53 27.85 -16.79
CA ALA A 266 5.65 29.01 -16.76
C ALA A 266 5.14 29.32 -15.34
N GLU A 267 4.81 28.29 -14.56
CA GLU A 267 4.40 28.45 -13.15
C GLU A 267 5.58 28.95 -12.31
N ARG A 268 6.77 28.37 -12.50
CA ARG A 268 8.02 28.85 -11.89
C ARG A 268 8.25 30.35 -12.16
N ASP A 269 8.17 30.76 -13.42
CA ASP A 269 8.40 32.16 -13.82
C ASP A 269 7.34 33.11 -13.25
N GLN A 270 6.09 32.64 -13.13
CA GLN A 270 5.01 33.39 -12.51
C GLN A 270 5.22 33.55 -11.00
N ILE A 271 5.62 32.49 -10.29
CA ILE A 271 5.93 32.53 -8.85
C ILE A 271 7.06 33.53 -8.59
N LEU A 272 8.18 33.42 -9.32
CA LEU A 272 9.33 34.34 -9.23
C LEU A 272 8.94 35.81 -9.43
N LYS A 273 7.94 36.06 -10.28
CA LYS A 273 7.47 37.41 -10.59
C LYS A 273 6.47 37.96 -9.58
N THR A 274 5.66 37.11 -8.96
CA THR A 274 4.44 37.55 -8.27
C THR A 274 4.35 37.17 -6.79
N LEU A 275 5.12 36.19 -6.33
CA LEU A 275 5.06 35.67 -4.96
C LEU A 275 6.40 35.91 -4.25
N PRO A 276 6.59 37.05 -3.56
CA PRO A 276 7.87 37.44 -3.00
C PRO A 276 8.33 36.61 -1.79
N SER A 277 7.44 35.83 -1.16
CA SER A 277 7.80 34.93 -0.06
C SER A 277 8.40 33.60 -0.54
N TYR A 278 8.20 33.24 -1.81
CA TYR A 278 8.70 32.01 -2.40
C TYR A 278 10.14 32.20 -2.88
N HIS A 279 11.06 31.54 -2.19
CA HIS A 279 12.47 31.50 -2.55
C HIS A 279 12.73 30.31 -3.47
N TYR A 280 13.18 30.60 -4.69
CA TYR A 280 13.56 29.56 -5.64
C TYR A 280 14.86 28.88 -5.23
N GLU A 281 14.81 27.56 -5.03
CA GLU A 281 15.95 26.76 -4.59
C GLU A 281 16.65 26.01 -5.74
N GLY A 282 16.06 26.03 -6.94
CA GLY A 282 16.61 25.40 -8.14
C GLY A 282 15.81 24.19 -8.61
N VAL A 283 16.48 23.33 -9.38
CA VAL A 283 15.93 22.03 -9.82
C VAL A 283 16.19 21.01 -8.73
N ALA A 284 15.14 20.40 -8.18
CA ALA A 284 15.26 19.39 -7.13
C ALA A 284 15.51 17.99 -7.70
N PHE A 285 14.80 17.63 -8.76
CA PHE A 285 14.95 16.35 -9.46
C PHE A 285 14.30 16.44 -10.85
N GLU A 286 14.36 15.35 -11.60
CA GLU A 286 13.75 15.25 -12.92
C GLU A 286 12.43 14.47 -12.84
N ALA A 287 11.48 14.83 -13.69
CA ALA A 287 10.27 14.06 -13.95
C ALA A 287 10.29 13.58 -15.41
N TYR A 288 9.49 12.57 -15.73
CA TYR A 288 9.23 12.22 -17.13
C TYR A 288 8.28 13.24 -17.76
N ALA A 289 8.54 13.61 -19.01
CA ALA A 289 7.69 14.53 -19.77
C ALA A 289 6.27 14.00 -19.99
N ASN A 290 6.06 12.68 -19.87
CA ASN A 290 4.76 12.02 -19.92
C ASN A 290 4.87 10.55 -19.48
N PRO A 291 3.74 9.87 -19.18
CA PRO A 291 3.72 8.45 -18.81
C PRO A 291 4.35 7.51 -19.84
N SER A 292 4.31 7.85 -21.13
CA SER A 292 4.93 6.99 -22.16
C SER A 292 6.45 7.04 -22.13
N ALA A 293 7.05 8.14 -21.70
CA ALA A 293 8.50 8.26 -21.50
C ALA A 293 8.99 7.48 -20.28
N ALA A 294 8.14 7.32 -19.26
CA ALA A 294 8.44 6.54 -18.05
C ALA A 294 8.35 5.02 -18.29
N GLY A 295 7.45 4.58 -19.16
CA GLY A 295 7.29 3.16 -19.47
C GLY A 295 6.59 2.38 -18.36
N ALA A 296 6.95 1.11 -18.19
CA ALA A 296 6.34 0.27 -17.16
C ALA A 296 6.85 0.67 -15.78
N GLY A 297 5.93 1.11 -14.90
CA GLY A 297 6.27 1.69 -13.60
C GLY A 297 6.10 3.21 -13.55
N ALA A 298 5.52 3.82 -14.59
CA ALA A 298 5.11 5.22 -14.59
C ALA A 298 4.06 5.50 -13.50
N ASP A 299 4.33 6.49 -12.66
CA ASP A 299 3.39 7.03 -11.68
C ASP A 299 3.18 8.52 -11.95
N THR A 300 1.93 8.98 -12.04
CA THR A 300 1.62 10.40 -12.27
C THR A 300 1.13 11.00 -10.98
N LEU A 301 1.87 11.99 -10.48
CA LEU A 301 1.53 12.66 -9.23
C LEU A 301 0.38 13.63 -9.45
N GLU A 302 -0.53 13.70 -8.48
CA GLU A 302 -1.52 14.77 -8.36
C GLU A 302 -1.08 15.74 -7.27
N ARG A 303 -1.28 17.05 -7.50
CA ARG A 303 -0.97 18.11 -6.54
C ARG A 303 -2.25 18.57 -5.86
N PHE A 304 -2.19 18.65 -4.54
CA PHE A 304 -3.27 19.14 -3.69
C PHE A 304 -2.84 20.38 -2.96
N TYR A 305 -3.76 21.32 -2.78
CA TYR A 305 -3.56 22.54 -2.01
C TYR A 305 -4.57 22.63 -0.88
N ASN A 306 -4.11 22.84 0.36
CA ASN A 306 -5.01 23.07 1.48
C ASN A 306 -5.29 24.56 1.66
N THR A 307 -6.53 25.00 1.44
CA THR A 307 -6.95 26.42 1.54
C THR A 307 -6.96 26.97 2.97
N THR A 308 -6.79 26.11 3.99
CA THR A 308 -6.76 26.51 5.41
C THR A 308 -5.33 26.65 5.88
N THR A 309 -4.49 25.63 5.66
CA THR A 309 -3.09 25.63 6.10
C THR A 309 -2.14 26.25 5.08
N HIS A 310 -2.58 26.44 3.84
CA HIS A 310 -1.81 26.97 2.71
C HIS A 310 -0.62 26.08 2.28
N VAL A 311 -0.66 24.78 2.63
CA VAL A 311 0.38 23.80 2.25
C VAL A 311 -0.01 23.01 1.01
N HIS A 312 0.98 22.51 0.28
CA HIS A 312 0.78 21.60 -0.84
C HIS A 312 1.04 20.14 -0.43
N HIS A 313 0.48 19.21 -1.19
CA HIS A 313 0.79 17.79 -1.07
C HIS A 313 0.86 17.15 -2.46
N TYR A 314 1.81 16.23 -2.63
CA TYR A 314 2.05 15.54 -3.89
C TYR A 314 1.75 14.05 -3.72
N ALA A 315 0.61 13.64 -4.25
CA ALA A 315 0.12 12.28 -4.13
C ALA A 315 0.67 11.44 -5.28
N ALA A 316 1.52 10.45 -4.97
CA ALA A 316 2.22 9.67 -6.00
C ALA A 316 1.41 8.51 -6.55
N ASN A 317 0.33 8.16 -5.88
CA ASN A 317 -0.60 7.15 -6.36
C ASN A 317 -2.03 7.70 -6.33
N ALA A 318 -2.87 7.13 -7.20
CA ALA A 318 -4.27 7.52 -7.32
C ALA A 318 -5.07 7.32 -6.02
N GLN A 319 -4.56 6.55 -5.05
CA GLN A 319 -5.22 6.24 -3.78
C GLN A 319 -5.05 7.36 -2.75
N GLU A 320 -3.84 7.88 -2.59
CA GLU A 320 -3.51 9.06 -1.78
C GLU A 320 -4.27 10.29 -2.32
N ALA A 321 -4.28 10.46 -3.64
CA ALA A 321 -5.03 11.52 -4.32
C ALA A 321 -6.55 11.41 -4.10
N TYR A 322 -7.10 10.21 -4.26
CA TYR A 322 -8.50 9.94 -3.98
C TYR A 322 -8.86 10.19 -2.52
N ALA A 323 -8.02 9.77 -1.56
CA ALA A 323 -8.26 9.94 -0.14
C ALA A 323 -8.33 11.43 0.26
N ILE A 324 -7.44 12.25 -0.27
CA ILE A 324 -7.45 13.71 -0.04
C ILE A 324 -8.71 14.34 -0.62
N ASN A 325 -9.08 13.98 -1.85
CA ASN A 325 -10.31 14.44 -2.52
C ASN A 325 -11.60 14.07 -1.74
N HIS A 326 -11.55 13.04 -0.91
CA HIS A 326 -12.69 12.56 -0.13
C HIS A 326 -12.57 12.88 1.38
N GLY A 327 -11.67 13.80 1.73
CA GLY A 327 -11.59 14.41 3.07
C GLY A 327 -10.81 13.62 4.11
N ALA A 328 -10.06 12.57 3.72
CA ALA A 328 -9.24 11.79 4.65
C ALA A 328 -8.14 12.62 5.31
N ALA A 329 -7.61 13.62 4.59
CA ALA A 329 -6.63 14.56 5.10
C ALA A 329 -7.26 15.77 5.84
N GLY A 330 -8.55 15.70 6.16
CA GLY A 330 -9.31 16.80 6.77
C GLY A 330 -9.90 17.77 5.75
N ALA A 331 -10.47 18.87 6.23
CA ALA A 331 -11.10 19.87 5.38
C ALA A 331 -10.07 20.80 4.71
N GLY A 332 -10.48 21.42 3.61
CA GLY A 332 -9.73 22.50 2.95
C GLY A 332 -8.84 22.04 1.80
N TRP A 333 -8.69 20.75 1.54
CA TRP A 333 -7.92 20.27 0.40
C TRP A 333 -8.66 20.46 -0.92
N VAL A 334 -7.93 20.97 -1.91
CA VAL A 334 -8.37 21.18 -3.30
C VAL A 334 -7.37 20.47 -4.20
N ASP A 335 -7.89 19.63 -5.09
CA ASP A 335 -7.12 19.00 -6.15
C ASP A 335 -6.79 20.00 -7.26
N GLU A 336 -5.51 20.25 -7.47
CA GLU A 336 -4.99 21.12 -8.52
C GLU A 336 -4.67 20.36 -9.82
N GLY A 337 -4.85 19.03 -9.81
CA GLY A 337 -4.66 18.13 -10.93
C GLY A 337 -3.25 17.56 -11.02
N VAL A 338 -2.91 17.10 -12.23
CA VAL A 338 -1.62 16.45 -12.51
C VAL A 338 -0.46 17.40 -12.22
N ALA A 339 0.45 16.97 -11.35
CA ALA A 339 1.71 17.63 -11.06
C ALA A 339 2.75 17.26 -12.12
N PHE A 340 3.28 16.03 -12.06
CA PHE A 340 4.32 15.53 -12.96
C PHE A 340 4.42 14.00 -12.88
N THR A 341 5.09 13.39 -13.87
CA THR A 341 5.24 11.92 -13.96
C THR A 341 6.59 11.46 -13.40
N VAL A 342 6.59 10.42 -12.58
CA VAL A 342 7.75 9.79 -11.94
C VAL A 342 7.73 8.27 -12.19
N HIS A 343 8.53 7.51 -11.46
CA HIS A 343 8.56 6.05 -11.49
C HIS A 343 8.28 5.46 -10.10
N THR A 344 7.68 4.27 -10.05
CA THR A 344 7.58 3.48 -8.83
C THR A 344 8.98 3.13 -8.30
N PRO A 345 9.27 3.25 -6.99
CA PRO A 345 10.55 2.85 -6.42
C PRO A 345 10.87 1.36 -6.67
N THR A 346 12.16 1.04 -6.76
CA THR A 346 12.61 -0.35 -6.72
C THR A 346 12.76 -0.84 -5.28
N ASP A 347 12.75 -2.16 -5.04
CA ASP A 347 12.95 -2.75 -3.71
C ASP A 347 14.24 -2.26 -3.02
N GLY A 348 15.30 -2.03 -3.80
CA GLY A 348 16.55 -1.51 -3.27
C GLY A 348 16.44 -0.06 -2.78
N MET A 349 15.49 0.71 -3.29
CA MET A 349 15.26 2.11 -2.91
C MET A 349 14.35 2.25 -1.69
N LEU A 350 13.40 1.32 -1.51
CA LEU A 350 12.49 1.30 -0.36
C LEU A 350 13.24 0.98 0.95
N ASN A 351 14.35 0.25 0.86
CA ASN A 351 15.13 -0.24 2.01
C ASN A 351 16.43 0.55 2.28
N ALA A 352 16.62 1.72 1.64
CA ALA A 352 17.85 2.52 1.65
C ALA A 352 17.80 3.78 2.53
#